data_AF-A0AAN8X0R1-F1
#
_entry.id   AF-A0AAN8X0R1-F1
#
_cell.length_a   1.000
_cell.length_b   1.000
_cell.length_c   1.000
_cell.angle_alpha   90.00
_cell.angle_beta   90.00
_cell.angle_gamma   90.00
#
_symmetry.space_group_name_H-M   'P 1'
#
loop_
_entity.id
_entity.type
_entity.pdbx_description
1 polymer ?
#
loop_
_entity_poly.entity_id
_entity_poly.type
_entity_poly.pdbx_seq_one_letter_code
_entity_poly.pdbx_strand_id
1 'polypeptide(L)'
;MDGEAAPEEWRGGIEGVSYKLGPDMLPEFSAFTLRLQTHNTMDTFKSYNVIGTIKGEIEPDRYVLIGNHRDAWGYGASDPSSGTAQLLETARVFGELMNEGWRPRRTIVFCSWGAEEYGLIGSVEWVQEHVEKLQERAVLYINTDTCASGPILNAPGSPMVWDAIQDIAKLV
;
A
#
# COMPACT_ATOMS: atom_id res chain seq x y z
N MET A 1 35.36 -0.77 8.46
CA MET A 1 35.30 -0.67 9.92
C MET A 1 36.26 -1.70 10.50
N ASP A 2 36.91 -1.39 11.60
CA ASP A 2 37.58 -2.37 12.46
C ASP A 2 36.62 -2.80 13.59
N GLY A 3 37.13 -3.51 14.60
CA GLY A 3 36.36 -4.01 15.74
C GLY A 3 35.85 -5.43 15.55
N GLU A 4 34.86 -5.79 16.36
CA GLU A 4 34.25 -7.12 16.37
C GLU A 4 33.52 -7.41 15.06
N ALA A 5 33.61 -8.67 14.63
CA ALA A 5 32.81 -9.14 13.51
C ALA A 5 31.32 -9.06 13.87
N ALA A 6 30.50 -8.61 12.92
CA ALA A 6 29.06 -8.65 13.11
C ALA A 6 28.60 -10.11 13.28
N PRO A 7 27.59 -10.37 14.14
CA PRO A 7 26.90 -11.65 14.21
C PRO A 7 26.49 -12.14 12.83
N GLU A 8 26.43 -13.45 12.62
CA GLU A 8 26.17 -14.03 11.29
C GLU A 8 24.83 -13.55 10.73
N GLU A 9 23.82 -13.45 11.58
CA GLU A 9 22.48 -12.96 11.27
C GLU A 9 22.40 -11.48 10.87
N TRP A 10 23.47 -10.70 11.08
CA TRP A 10 23.55 -9.27 10.70
C TRP A 10 24.37 -9.04 9.43
N ARG A 11 24.98 -10.10 8.87
CA ARG A 11 25.79 -9.99 7.66
C ARG A 11 24.88 -9.93 6.44
N GLY A 12 25.12 -8.95 5.57
CA GLY A 12 24.45 -8.85 4.28
C GLY A 12 25.14 -9.65 3.17
N GLY A 13 24.63 -9.53 1.95
CA GLY A 13 25.13 -10.25 0.77
C GLY A 13 26.18 -9.51 -0.06
N ILE A 14 26.89 -8.50 0.48
CA ILE A 14 27.91 -7.77 -0.28
C ILE A 14 29.19 -8.60 -0.34
N GLU A 15 29.53 -9.09 -1.53
CA GLU A 15 30.74 -9.90 -1.76
C GLU A 15 32.02 -9.11 -1.45
N GLY A 16 32.98 -9.80 -0.83
CA GLY A 16 34.29 -9.22 -0.50
C GLY A 16 34.28 -8.20 0.65
N VAL A 17 33.14 -7.98 1.31
CA VAL A 17 33.04 -7.08 2.46
C VAL A 17 32.93 -7.85 3.76
N SER A 18 33.79 -7.52 4.73
CA SER A 18 33.63 -7.96 6.11
C SER A 18 32.71 -6.99 6.86
N TYR A 19 31.61 -7.52 7.38
CA TYR A 19 30.69 -6.77 8.23
C TYR A 19 31.26 -6.74 9.66
N LYS A 20 31.62 -5.54 10.12
CA LYS A 20 32.15 -5.29 11.46
C LYS A 20 31.36 -4.18 12.16
N LEU A 21 31.32 -4.23 13.48
CA LEU A 21 30.52 -3.33 14.31
C LEU A 21 31.16 -1.95 14.52
N GLY A 22 32.43 -1.76 14.18
CA GLY A 22 33.15 -0.54 14.50
C GLY A 22 33.53 -0.48 15.99
N PRO A 23 33.75 0.73 16.56
CA PRO A 23 33.46 2.05 15.98
C PRO A 23 34.56 2.57 15.04
N ASP A 24 35.77 2.01 15.12
CA ASP A 24 36.91 2.53 14.39
C ASP A 24 36.91 2.08 12.92
N MET A 25 37.64 2.83 12.10
CA MET A 25 38.01 2.38 10.75
C MET A 25 39.21 1.45 10.84
N LEU A 26 39.43 0.64 9.79
CA LEU A 26 40.66 -0.14 9.69
C LEU A 26 41.87 0.81 9.71
N PRO A 27 43.04 0.41 10.23
CA PRO A 27 44.20 1.29 10.38
C PRO A 27 44.59 2.04 9.10
N GLU A 28 44.50 1.39 7.94
CA GLU A 28 44.75 1.98 6.61
C GLU A 28 43.74 3.08 6.23
N PHE A 29 42.58 3.11 6.87
CA PHE A 29 41.53 4.12 6.71
C PHE A 29 41.35 4.99 7.96
N SER A 30 42.27 4.96 8.92
CA SER A 30 42.15 5.67 10.22
C SER A 30 42.02 7.20 10.09
N ALA A 31 42.50 7.79 8.99
CA ALA A 31 42.35 9.22 8.71
C ALA A 31 41.05 9.57 7.96
N PHE A 32 40.26 8.59 7.53
CA PHE A 32 39.02 8.83 6.80
C PHE A 32 37.88 9.18 7.76
N THR A 33 37.14 10.22 7.43
CA THR A 33 35.93 10.61 8.15
C THR A 33 34.73 10.57 7.22
N LEU A 34 33.64 9.94 7.64
CA LEU A 34 32.36 10.01 6.94
C LEU A 34 31.64 11.31 7.33
N ARG A 35 31.26 12.12 6.34
CA ARG A 35 30.43 13.31 6.56
C ARG A 35 29.15 13.19 5.77
N LEU A 36 28.02 13.07 6.47
CA LEU A 36 26.69 13.14 5.89
C LEU A 36 26.20 14.59 5.94
N GLN A 37 25.76 15.13 4.81
CA GLN A 37 25.09 16.43 4.71
C GLN A 37 23.77 16.24 3.98
N THR A 38 22.68 16.78 4.52
CA THR A 38 21.34 16.72 3.94
C THR A 38 20.76 18.12 3.84
N HIS A 39 19.95 18.36 2.80
CA HIS A 39 19.36 19.67 2.51
C HIS A 39 17.87 19.56 2.18
N ASN A 40 17.18 18.58 2.79
CA ASN A 40 15.76 18.37 2.56
C ASN A 40 14.95 19.53 3.17
N THR A 41 13.90 19.95 2.47
CA THR A 41 12.96 20.97 2.92
C THR A 41 11.59 20.36 3.19
N MET A 42 10.83 21.02 4.07
CA MET A 42 9.42 20.71 4.30
C MET A 42 8.60 21.72 3.51
N ASP A 43 7.81 21.23 2.56
CA ASP A 43 6.96 22.04 1.69
C ASP A 43 5.54 21.49 1.68
N THR A 44 4.58 22.36 1.39
CA THR A 44 3.16 21.97 1.30
C THR A 44 2.75 21.83 -0.15
N PHE A 45 2.24 20.66 -0.51
CA PHE A 45 1.73 20.37 -1.84
C PHE A 45 0.27 19.96 -1.78
N LYS A 46 -0.46 20.20 -2.88
CA LYS A 46 -1.83 19.69 -3.02
C LYS A 46 -1.77 18.25 -3.56
N SER A 47 -2.31 17.32 -2.79
CA SER A 47 -2.60 15.95 -3.21
C SER A 47 -4.08 15.79 -3.58
N TYR A 48 -4.40 14.79 -4.40
CA TYR A 48 -5.76 14.51 -4.85
C TYR A 48 -6.09 13.03 -4.67
N ASN A 49 -7.19 12.77 -3.97
CA ASN A 49 -7.86 11.47 -4.01
C ASN A 49 -8.90 11.47 -5.13
N VAL A 50 -9.11 10.30 -5.75
CA VAL A 50 -10.21 10.08 -6.70
C VAL A 50 -11.14 9.02 -6.11
N ILE A 51 -12.41 9.40 -5.91
CA ILE A 51 -13.43 8.53 -5.31
C ILE A 51 -14.51 8.24 -6.34
N GLY A 52 -14.63 6.97 -6.74
CA GLY A 52 -15.70 6.45 -7.59
C GLY A 52 -16.72 5.69 -6.76
N THR A 53 -18.01 5.72 -7.12
CA THR A 53 -19.05 5.04 -6.34
C THR A 53 -20.10 4.38 -7.24
N ILE A 54 -20.40 3.12 -6.95
CA ILE A 54 -21.54 2.40 -7.50
C ILE A 54 -22.57 2.28 -6.37
N LYS A 55 -23.69 2.99 -6.49
CA LYS A 55 -24.74 2.98 -5.48
C LYS A 55 -25.40 1.59 -5.39
N GLY A 56 -25.53 1.08 -4.17
CA GLY A 56 -26.24 -0.17 -3.88
C GLY A 56 -27.75 -0.04 -4.09
N GLU A 57 -28.40 -1.15 -4.44
CA GLU A 57 -29.83 -1.18 -4.71
C GLU A 57 -30.68 -1.38 -3.44
N ILE A 58 -30.21 -2.22 -2.51
CA ILE A 58 -31.00 -2.62 -1.32
C ILE A 58 -30.48 -1.94 -0.04
N GLU A 59 -29.16 -1.91 0.14
CA GLU A 59 -28.47 -1.29 1.28
C GLU A 59 -27.51 -0.18 0.78
N PRO A 60 -28.02 0.91 0.19
CA PRO A 60 -27.18 1.97 -0.40
C PRO A 60 -26.31 2.71 0.63
N ASP A 61 -26.65 2.60 1.91
CA ASP A 61 -25.95 3.20 3.04
C ASP A 61 -24.91 2.26 3.66
N ARG A 62 -24.60 1.12 3.04
CA ARG A 62 -23.49 0.24 3.45
C ARG A 62 -22.39 0.25 2.39
N TYR A 63 -21.14 0.38 2.82
CA TYR A 63 -19.99 0.60 1.93
C TYR A 63 -19.02 -0.57 1.94
N VAL A 64 -18.75 -1.11 0.76
CA VAL A 64 -17.57 -1.96 0.50
C VAL A 64 -16.58 -1.11 -0.26
N LEU A 65 -15.44 -0.82 0.37
CA LEU A 65 -14.40 0.03 -0.17
C LEU A 65 -13.29 -0.82 -0.79
N ILE A 66 -12.82 -0.43 -1.97
CA ILE A 66 -11.64 -1.00 -2.63
C ILE A 66 -10.67 0.15 -2.88
N GLY A 67 -9.49 0.07 -2.27
CA GLY A 67 -8.50 1.14 -2.24
C GLY A 67 -7.12 0.73 -2.74
N ASN A 68 -6.47 1.65 -3.43
CA ASN A 68 -5.08 1.57 -3.84
C ASN A 68 -4.53 3.00 -3.96
N HIS A 69 -3.27 3.22 -3.58
CA HIS A 69 -2.63 4.51 -3.75
C HIS A 69 -2.07 4.67 -5.17
N ARG A 70 -1.73 5.90 -5.56
CA ARG A 70 -1.40 6.24 -6.96
C ARG A 70 -0.08 6.97 -7.11
N ASP A 71 0.40 7.63 -6.07
CA ASP A 71 1.73 8.24 -6.06
C ASP A 71 2.83 7.21 -5.89
N ALA A 72 4.05 7.53 -6.33
CA ALA A 72 5.19 6.61 -6.23
C ALA A 72 6.48 7.41 -6.10
N TRP A 73 7.51 6.83 -5.47
CA TRP A 73 8.87 7.43 -5.45
C TRP A 73 9.55 7.48 -6.82
N GLY A 74 9.26 6.51 -7.70
CA GLY A 74 9.86 6.36 -9.03
C GLY A 74 8.80 6.10 -10.09
N TYR A 75 9.07 5.16 -11.01
CA TYR A 75 8.04 4.72 -11.98
C TYR A 75 6.88 3.98 -11.31
N GLY A 76 7.13 3.37 -10.15
CA GLY A 76 6.10 2.73 -9.33
C GLY A 76 5.38 1.55 -9.99
N ALA A 77 6.05 0.78 -10.83
CA ALA A 77 5.42 -0.30 -11.59
C ALA A 77 4.83 -1.40 -10.69
N SER A 78 5.50 -1.72 -9.59
CA SER A 78 5.00 -2.65 -8.56
C SER A 78 4.19 -1.86 -7.54
N ASP A 79 4.87 -1.01 -6.77
CA ASP A 79 4.30 -0.10 -5.77
C ASP A 79 4.09 1.29 -6.39
N PRO A 80 2.84 1.75 -6.66
CA PRO A 80 1.56 1.04 -6.50
C PRO A 80 0.88 0.64 -7.82
N SER A 81 1.52 0.89 -8.98
CA SER A 81 0.80 0.86 -10.26
C SER A 81 0.28 -0.52 -10.63
N SER A 82 0.83 -1.60 -10.05
CA SER A 82 0.27 -2.94 -10.19
C SER A 82 -1.14 -3.00 -9.59
N GLY A 83 -1.32 -2.49 -8.37
CA GLY A 83 -2.62 -2.33 -7.74
C GLY A 83 -3.52 -1.34 -8.46
N THR A 84 -2.96 -0.26 -9.00
CA THR A 84 -3.75 0.72 -9.78
C THR A 84 -4.33 0.08 -11.03
N ALA A 85 -3.55 -0.73 -11.74
CA ALA A 85 -4.04 -1.48 -12.90
C ALA A 85 -5.17 -2.44 -12.51
N GLN A 86 -5.02 -3.17 -11.40
CA GLN A 86 -6.06 -4.06 -10.87
C GLN A 86 -7.33 -3.28 -10.46
N LEU A 87 -7.20 -2.13 -9.80
CA LEU A 87 -8.31 -1.30 -9.36
C LEU A 87 -9.12 -0.80 -10.57
N LEU A 88 -8.43 -0.31 -11.60
CA LEU A 88 -9.04 0.19 -12.83
C LEU A 88 -9.76 -0.92 -13.60
N GLU A 89 -9.14 -2.10 -13.73
CA GLU A 89 -9.77 -3.23 -14.41
C GLU A 89 -11.00 -3.74 -13.65
N THR A 90 -10.92 -3.80 -12.32
CA THR A 90 -12.07 -4.15 -11.48
C THR A 90 -13.21 -3.16 -11.66
N ALA A 91 -12.91 -1.85 -11.64
CA ALA A 91 -13.92 -0.82 -11.88
C ALA A 91 -14.52 -0.90 -13.29
N ARG A 92 -13.72 -1.22 -14.31
CA ARG A 92 -14.16 -1.43 -15.69
C ARG A 92 -15.16 -2.59 -15.79
N VAL A 93 -14.82 -3.75 -15.23
CA VAL A 93 -15.70 -4.95 -15.23
C VAL A 93 -17.01 -4.68 -14.50
N PHE A 94 -16.98 -4.01 -13.34
CA PHE A 94 -18.22 -3.60 -12.67
C PHE A 94 -19.05 -2.62 -13.51
N GLY A 95 -18.41 -1.72 -14.25
CA GLY A 95 -19.06 -0.84 -15.21
C GLY A 95 -19.77 -1.60 -16.35
N GLU A 96 -19.16 -2.67 -16.85
CA GLU A 96 -19.79 -3.55 -17.85
C GLU A 96 -21.01 -4.27 -17.29
N LEU A 97 -20.89 -4.88 -16.11
CA LEU A 97 -22.03 -5.51 -15.42
C LEU A 97 -23.17 -4.51 -15.19
N MET A 98 -22.84 -3.25 -14.89
CA MET A 98 -23.84 -2.21 -14.74
C MET A 98 -24.58 -1.89 -16.04
N ASN A 99 -23.92 -1.97 -17.20
CA ASN A 99 -24.55 -1.78 -18.51
C ASN A 99 -25.48 -2.96 -18.86
N GLU A 100 -25.24 -4.14 -18.30
CA GLU A 100 -26.10 -5.33 -18.42
C GLU A 100 -27.27 -5.35 -17.42
N GLY A 101 -27.40 -4.31 -16.59
CA GLY A 101 -28.50 -4.16 -15.64
C GLY A 101 -28.21 -4.69 -14.24
N TRP A 102 -27.03 -5.24 -13.98
CA TRP A 102 -26.64 -5.65 -12.64
C TRP A 102 -26.41 -4.44 -11.73
N ARG A 103 -26.79 -4.56 -10.46
CA ARG A 103 -26.45 -3.61 -9.39
C ARG A 103 -26.03 -4.34 -8.13
N PRO A 104 -25.07 -3.81 -7.36
CA PRO A 104 -24.69 -4.45 -6.11
C PRO A 104 -25.77 -4.24 -5.05
N ARG A 105 -25.89 -5.18 -4.11
CA ARG A 105 -26.76 -5.03 -2.94
C ARG A 105 -26.36 -3.82 -2.09
N ARG A 106 -25.06 -3.63 -1.88
CA ARG A 106 -24.43 -2.55 -1.09
C ARG A 106 -23.66 -1.60 -1.99
N THR A 107 -23.40 -0.39 -1.53
CA THR A 107 -22.62 0.58 -2.29
C THR A 107 -21.15 0.16 -2.35
N ILE A 108 -20.56 0.16 -3.54
CA ILE A 108 -19.12 -0.08 -3.77
C ILE A 108 -18.44 1.26 -3.94
N VAL A 109 -17.34 1.49 -3.22
CA VAL A 109 -16.55 2.72 -3.27
C VAL A 109 -15.14 2.39 -3.75
N PHE A 110 -14.74 2.92 -4.90
CA PHE A 110 -13.39 2.81 -5.42
C PHE A 110 -12.59 4.03 -4.98
N CYS A 111 -11.42 3.80 -4.39
CA CYS A 111 -10.60 4.85 -3.82
C CYS A 111 -9.20 4.81 -4.42
N SER A 112 -8.81 5.86 -5.14
CA SER A 112 -7.45 6.05 -5.61
C SER A 112 -6.78 7.15 -4.79
N TRP A 113 -5.97 6.73 -3.82
CA TRP A 113 -5.35 7.61 -2.82
C TRP A 113 -4.13 8.33 -3.39
N GLY A 114 -3.87 9.55 -2.92
CA GLY A 114 -2.62 10.25 -3.21
C GLY A 114 -1.82 10.53 -1.93
N ALA A 115 -0.52 10.76 -2.08
CA ALA A 115 0.43 11.01 -0.98
C ALA A 115 0.51 9.87 0.05
N GLU A 116 0.39 8.60 -0.38
CA GLU A 116 0.61 7.44 0.49
C GLU A 116 2.08 7.31 0.87
N GLU A 117 2.98 7.52 -0.09
CA GLU A 117 4.43 7.36 0.08
C GLU A 117 5.01 8.37 1.10
N TYR A 118 4.26 9.43 1.35
CA TYR A 118 4.57 10.48 2.32
C TYR A 118 3.92 10.25 3.68
N GLY A 119 3.35 9.07 3.92
CA GLY A 119 2.80 8.66 5.22
C GLY A 119 1.28 8.51 5.23
N LEU A 120 0.71 7.79 4.25
CA LEU A 120 -0.72 7.48 4.14
C LEU A 120 -1.63 8.71 4.05
N ILE A 121 -1.11 9.88 3.65
CA ILE A 121 -1.75 11.18 3.86
C ILE A 121 -3.15 11.19 3.22
N GLY A 122 -3.28 10.81 1.94
CA GLY A 122 -4.56 10.89 1.26
C GLY A 122 -5.66 10.03 1.90
N SER A 123 -5.35 8.78 2.26
CA SER A 123 -6.35 7.89 2.86
C SER A 123 -6.69 8.30 4.29
N VAL A 124 -5.69 8.71 5.09
CA VAL A 124 -5.88 9.16 6.47
C VAL A 124 -6.76 10.41 6.52
N GLU A 125 -6.43 11.44 5.73
CA GLU A 125 -7.21 12.69 5.72
C GLU A 125 -8.65 12.45 5.25
N TRP A 126 -8.85 11.58 4.26
CA TRP A 126 -10.20 11.23 3.80
C TRP A 126 -11.01 10.49 4.87
N VAL A 127 -10.38 9.57 5.60
CA VAL A 127 -11.04 8.87 6.73
C VAL A 127 -11.36 9.85 7.85
N GLN A 128 -10.47 10.77 8.19
CA GLN A 128 -10.72 11.79 9.21
C GLN A 128 -11.91 12.68 8.83
N GLU A 129 -11.99 13.12 7.57
CA GLU A 129 -13.11 13.92 7.06
C GLU A 129 -14.45 13.16 7.11
N HIS A 130 -14.44 11.84 6.92
CA HIS A 130 -15.64 11.00 6.79
C HIS A 130 -15.87 10.05 7.97
N VAL A 131 -15.20 10.27 9.11
CA VAL A 131 -15.08 9.28 10.19
C VAL A 131 -16.44 8.80 10.72
N GLU A 132 -17.37 9.70 11.00
CA GLU A 132 -18.69 9.36 11.53
C GLU A 132 -19.44 8.44 10.57
N LYS A 133 -19.43 8.81 9.29
CA LYS A 133 -20.13 8.06 8.24
C LYS A 133 -19.49 6.69 8.04
N LEU A 134 -18.16 6.59 8.07
CA LEU A 134 -17.46 5.33 7.88
C LEU A 134 -17.66 4.38 9.07
N GLN A 135 -17.62 4.90 10.30
CA GLN A 135 -17.88 4.10 11.51
C GLN A 135 -19.25 3.43 11.49
N GLU A 136 -20.27 4.10 10.97
CA GLU A 136 -21.63 3.55 10.90
C GLU A 136 -21.89 2.65 9.69
N ARG A 137 -21.16 2.88 8.58
CA ARG A 137 -21.57 2.38 7.25
C ARG A 137 -20.54 1.53 6.53
N ALA A 138 -19.26 1.64 6.86
CA ALA A 138 -18.22 0.82 6.24
C ALA A 138 -18.35 -0.64 6.69
N VAL A 139 -18.47 -1.54 5.72
CA VAL A 139 -18.56 -2.99 5.96
C VAL A 139 -17.19 -3.64 5.82
N LEU A 140 -16.42 -3.22 4.82
CA LEU A 140 -15.14 -3.80 4.47
C LEU A 140 -14.29 -2.78 3.72
N TYR A 141 -12.99 -2.74 4.01
CA TYR A 141 -11.98 -2.08 3.19
C TYR A 141 -11.02 -3.14 2.64
N ILE A 142 -10.89 -3.20 1.32
CA ILE A 142 -9.99 -4.08 0.59
C ILE A 142 -8.86 -3.21 0.02
N ASN A 143 -7.61 -3.50 0.42
CA ASN A 143 -6.44 -2.79 -0.07
C ASN A 143 -5.69 -3.63 -1.10
N THR A 144 -5.35 -3.04 -2.25
CA THR A 144 -4.65 -3.76 -3.34
C THR A 144 -3.36 -3.09 -3.82
N ASP A 145 -2.79 -2.20 -3.01
CA ASP A 145 -1.45 -1.55 -3.15
C ASP A 145 -0.52 -2.22 -4.16
N THR A 146 0.20 -3.26 -3.73
CA THR A 146 1.07 -4.06 -4.58
C THR A 146 0.45 -5.44 -4.75
N CYS A 147 -0.14 -5.69 -5.92
CA CYS A 147 -0.87 -6.94 -6.18
C CYS A 147 -0.10 -7.94 -7.05
N ALA A 148 1.14 -7.63 -7.43
CA ALA A 148 2.00 -8.50 -8.24
C ALA A 148 3.43 -8.59 -7.64
N SER A 149 3.59 -9.34 -6.56
CA SER A 149 4.86 -9.46 -5.80
C SER A 149 5.45 -10.88 -5.78
N GLY A 150 4.81 -11.85 -6.43
CA GLY A 150 5.27 -13.23 -6.49
C GLY A 150 4.14 -14.22 -6.80
N PRO A 151 4.44 -15.53 -6.83
CA PRO A 151 3.46 -16.56 -7.20
C PRO A 151 2.56 -16.99 -6.03
N ILE A 152 2.86 -16.58 -4.80
CA ILE A 152 2.12 -16.99 -3.60
C ILE A 152 1.20 -15.84 -3.18
N LEU A 153 -0.09 -16.12 -3.06
CA LEU A 153 -1.07 -15.18 -2.54
C LEU A 153 -0.76 -14.85 -1.07
N ASN A 154 -0.60 -13.56 -0.77
CA ASN A 154 -0.55 -13.05 0.59
C ASN A 154 -1.73 -12.08 0.81
N ALA A 155 -2.63 -12.44 1.73
CA ALA A 155 -3.86 -11.69 1.99
C ALA A 155 -4.06 -11.50 3.51
N PRO A 156 -3.26 -10.64 4.16
CA PRO A 156 -3.43 -10.35 5.57
C PRO A 156 -4.72 -9.56 5.80
N GLY A 157 -5.41 -9.81 6.92
CA GLY A 157 -6.65 -9.12 7.24
C GLY A 157 -7.18 -9.46 8.62
N SER A 158 -8.29 -8.83 8.99
CA SER A 158 -9.02 -9.16 10.22
C SER A 158 -9.47 -10.62 10.20
N PRO A 159 -9.45 -11.34 11.35
CA PRO A 159 -10.01 -12.69 11.42
C PRO A 159 -11.44 -12.80 10.92
N MET A 160 -12.21 -11.71 10.95
CA MET A 160 -13.60 -11.66 10.47
C MET A 160 -13.76 -11.94 8.97
N VAL A 161 -12.71 -11.76 8.17
CA VAL A 161 -12.74 -12.01 6.71
C VAL A 161 -12.02 -13.29 6.30
N TRP A 162 -11.47 -14.03 7.26
CA TRP A 162 -10.61 -15.19 7.01
C TRP A 162 -11.30 -16.29 6.21
N ASP A 163 -12.51 -16.69 6.63
CA ASP A 163 -13.27 -17.73 5.94
C ASP A 163 -13.64 -17.30 4.53
N ALA A 164 -14.03 -16.04 4.34
CA ALA A 164 -14.34 -15.49 3.02
C ALA A 164 -13.11 -15.51 2.09
N ILE A 165 -11.93 -15.15 2.60
CA ILE A 165 -10.68 -15.21 1.83
C ILE A 165 -10.37 -16.66 1.44
N GLN A 166 -10.47 -17.61 2.37
CA GLN A 166 -10.21 -19.02 2.08
C GLN A 166 -11.18 -19.60 1.04
N ASP A 167 -12.47 -19.29 1.16
CA ASP A 167 -13.47 -19.83 0.26
C ASP A 167 -13.34 -19.26 -1.14
N ILE A 168 -13.04 -17.96 -1.27
CA ILE A 168 -12.75 -17.34 -2.57
C ILE A 168 -11.48 -17.93 -3.18
N ALA A 169 -10.41 -18.14 -2.38
CA ALA A 169 -9.15 -18.69 -2.87
C ALA A 169 -9.28 -20.13 -3.41
N LYS A 170 -10.29 -20.89 -2.99
CA LYS A 170 -10.58 -22.25 -3.51
C LYS A 170 -11.29 -22.24 -4.87
N LEU A 171 -11.78 -21.09 -5.33
CA LEU A 171 -12.49 -20.95 -6.61
C LEU A 171 -11.57 -20.70 -7.80
N VAL A 172 -10.29 -20.45 -7.55
CA VAL A 172 -9.27 -20.09 -8.55
C VAL A 172 -8.13 -21.08 -8.57
#